data_AF-J2JDZ3-F1
#
_entry.id   AF-J2JDZ3-F1
#
_cell.length_a   1.000
_cell.length_b   1.000
_cell.length_c   1.000
_cell.angle_alpha   90.00
_cell.angle_beta   90.00
_cell.angle_gamma   90.00
#
_symmetry.space_group_name_H-M   'P 1'
#
loop_
_entity.id
_entity.type
_entity.pdbx_description
1 polymer ?
#
loop_
_entity_poly.entity_id
_entity_poly.type
_entity_poly.pdbx_seq_one_letter_code
_entity_poly.pdbx_strand_id
1 'polypeptide(L)'
;MKKMLKLSLVVAVLFAGINTYAIEGNGDSFLHVINGNGGNEVTFALNNVTKATLSIYDNEGTQIYSENASGKDGILKTFRFEQFPEGTYFLKIEDSVKTTKYEITVKGDNIILSPKTVSLVYKAGSSAKNTSVAVR
;
A
#
# COMPACT_ATOMS: atom_id res chain seq x y z
N MET A 1 -36.26 -10.64 8.15
CA MET A 1 -34.84 -11.02 8.38
C MET A 1 -34.09 -10.89 7.07
N LYS A 2 -33.22 -9.89 6.90
CA LYS A 2 -32.39 -9.75 5.70
C LYS A 2 -31.10 -10.55 5.93
N LYS A 3 -30.92 -11.65 5.20
CA LYS A 3 -29.69 -12.45 5.23
C LYS A 3 -28.60 -11.68 4.48
N MET A 4 -27.61 -11.16 5.19
CA MET A 4 -26.39 -10.66 4.54
C MET A 4 -25.47 -11.86 4.32
N LEU A 5 -25.37 -12.29 3.06
CA LEU A 5 -24.34 -13.20 2.63
C LEU A 5 -23.00 -12.46 2.71
N LYS A 6 -22.28 -12.66 3.82
CA LYS A 6 -20.88 -12.27 3.95
C LYS A 6 -20.04 -13.27 3.15
N LEU A 7 -19.98 -13.09 1.83
CA LEU A 7 -19.04 -13.81 0.99
C LEU A 7 -18.13 -12.78 0.34
N SER A 8 -17.01 -12.50 0.98
CA SER A 8 -15.89 -11.82 0.32
C SER A 8 -14.65 -12.66 0.59
N LEU A 9 -14.46 -13.67 -0.26
CA LEU A 9 -13.16 -14.30 -0.43
C LEU A 9 -12.54 -13.65 -1.67
N VAL A 10 -11.91 -12.49 -1.49
CA VAL A 10 -11.07 -11.88 -2.53
C VAL A 10 -9.75 -12.63 -2.52
N VAL A 11 -9.51 -13.45 -3.54
CA VAL A 11 -8.22 -14.13 -3.72
C VAL A 11 -7.30 -13.17 -4.48
N ALA A 12 -6.51 -12.40 -3.75
CA ALA A 12 -5.44 -11.61 -4.35
C ALA A 12 -4.36 -12.57 -4.91
N VAL A 13 -4.35 -12.80 -6.22
CA VAL A 13 -3.32 -13.60 -6.88
C VAL A 13 -2.06 -12.74 -7.03
N LEU A 14 -1.02 -13.08 -6.27
CA LEU A 14 0.25 -12.38 -6.27
C LEU A 14 1.28 -13.15 -7.08
N PHE A 15 1.71 -12.57 -8.20
CA PHE A 15 2.99 -12.96 -8.79
C PHE A 15 4.11 -12.32 -7.97
N ALA A 16 4.84 -13.13 -7.20
CA ALA A 16 6.08 -12.72 -6.56
C ALA A 16 7.21 -12.59 -7.61
N GLY A 17 7.07 -11.62 -8.51
CA GLY A 17 8.14 -11.23 -9.43
C GLY A 17 9.11 -10.30 -8.70
N ILE A 18 10.30 -10.78 -8.38
CA ILE A 18 11.42 -9.95 -7.93
C ILE A 18 11.92 -9.09 -9.10
N ASN A 19 11.25 -7.99 -9.41
CA ASN A 19 11.80 -7.00 -10.33
C ASN A 19 12.80 -6.14 -9.55
N THR A 20 14.09 -6.28 -9.83
CA THR A 20 15.12 -5.43 -9.25
C THR A 20 15.20 -4.14 -10.05
N TYR A 21 14.36 -3.15 -9.72
CA TYR A 21 14.54 -1.79 -10.23
C TYR A 21 15.61 -1.10 -9.37
N ALA A 22 16.62 -0.52 -10.00
CA ALA A 22 17.54 0.39 -9.33
C ALA A 22 16.79 1.71 -9.08
N ILE A 23 16.48 1.99 -7.81
CA ILE A 23 15.81 3.22 -7.39
C ILE A 23 16.89 4.18 -6.90
N GLU A 24 17.44 4.97 -7.81
CA GLU A 24 18.35 6.07 -7.49
C GLU A 24 17.55 7.21 -6.83
N GLY A 25 17.93 7.64 -5.61
CA GLY A 25 17.28 8.82 -5.00
C GLY A 25 17.37 8.95 -3.48
N ASN A 26 18.31 9.79 -3.05
CA ASN A 26 18.39 10.64 -1.85
C ASN A 26 17.22 10.57 -0.80
N GLY A 27 17.49 9.98 0.36
CA GLY A 27 17.08 10.52 1.67
C GLY A 27 15.65 10.31 2.20
N ASP A 28 14.63 10.13 1.38
CA ASP A 28 13.26 9.89 1.84
C ASP A 28 12.75 8.57 1.25
N SER A 29 12.06 7.74 2.04
CA SER A 29 11.40 6.53 1.51
C SER A 29 10.25 6.95 0.61
N PHE A 30 10.55 7.23 -0.65
CA PHE A 30 9.57 7.52 -1.69
C PHE A 30 8.84 6.25 -2.02
N LEU A 31 7.52 6.27 -1.89
CA LEU A 31 6.66 5.31 -2.57
C LEU A 31 6.54 5.74 -4.02
N HIS A 32 7.18 5.00 -4.92
CA HIS A 32 6.86 5.10 -6.33
C HIS A 32 5.70 4.16 -6.62
N VAL A 33 4.65 4.72 -7.21
CA VAL A 33 3.47 3.96 -7.60
C VAL A 33 3.38 3.92 -9.10
N ILE A 34 3.65 2.75 -9.65
CA ILE A 34 3.56 2.51 -11.08
C ILE A 34 2.20 1.85 -11.31
N ASN A 35 1.31 2.56 -11.99
CA ASN A 35 0.12 1.93 -12.56
C ASN A 35 0.60 1.02 -13.69
N GLY A 36 0.38 -0.29 -13.56
CA GLY A 36 0.81 -1.25 -14.58
C GLY A 36 0.10 -1.00 -15.92
N ASN A 37 0.66 -1.54 -17.00
CA ASN A 37 0.30 -1.26 -18.39
C ASN A 37 -1.08 -1.84 -18.82
N GLY A 38 -1.99 -2.08 -17.86
CA GLY A 38 -3.33 -2.65 -18.03
C GLY A 38 -4.34 -2.20 -16.97
N GLY A 39 -4.10 -1.08 -16.28
CA GLY A 39 -5.09 -0.39 -15.42
C GLY A 39 -5.32 -0.99 -14.03
N ASN A 40 -5.04 -2.28 -13.86
CA ASN A 40 -5.41 -3.07 -12.67
C ASN A 40 -4.24 -3.46 -11.74
N GLU A 41 -3.07 -2.86 -11.95
CA GLU A 41 -1.88 -3.12 -11.13
C GLU A 41 -1.37 -1.87 -10.44
N VAL A 42 -0.98 -2.01 -9.17
CA VAL A 42 -0.30 -0.99 -8.39
C VAL A 42 1.02 -1.56 -7.90
N THR A 43 2.14 -1.03 -8.38
CA THR A 43 3.46 -1.38 -7.88
C THR A 43 3.94 -0.38 -6.84
N PHE A 44 4.19 -0.84 -5.62
CA PHE A 44 4.81 -0.06 -4.56
C PHE A 44 6.30 -0.30 -4.54
N ALA A 45 7.07 0.76 -4.74
CA ALA A 45 8.51 0.75 -4.61
C ALA A 45 8.91 1.52 -3.35
N LEU A 46 9.43 0.83 -2.33
CA LEU A 46 9.87 1.38 -1.05
C LEU A 46 11.40 1.43 -1.03
N ASN A 47 11.98 2.63 -1.18
CA ASN A 47 13.42 2.81 -1.14
C ASN A 47 13.97 2.79 0.30
N ASN A 48 15.14 2.16 0.49
CA ASN A 48 15.84 2.03 1.78
C ASN A 48 15.04 1.35 2.91
N VAL A 49 13.89 0.74 2.59
CA VAL A 49 13.11 -0.07 3.52
C VAL A 49 13.34 -1.54 3.17
N THR A 50 14.12 -2.23 4.00
CA THR A 50 14.51 -3.63 3.76
C THR A 50 13.51 -4.64 4.36
N LYS A 51 12.66 -4.19 5.28
CA LYS A 51 11.59 -5.00 5.91
C LYS A 51 10.38 -4.12 6.21
N ALA A 52 9.20 -4.57 5.80
CA ALA A 52 7.94 -3.92 6.13
C ALA A 52 6.78 -4.92 6.15
N THR A 53 5.76 -4.63 6.95
CA THR A 53 4.46 -5.29 6.86
C THR A 53 3.56 -4.48 5.94
N LEU A 54 3.06 -5.10 4.88
CA LEU A 54 2.10 -4.50 3.94
C LEU A 54 0.73 -5.10 4.23
N SER A 55 -0.28 -4.27 4.41
CA SER A 55 -1.66 -4.71 4.66
C SER A 55 -2.67 -3.91 3.86
N ILE A 56 -3.68 -4.58 3.28
CA ILE A 56 -4.79 -3.91 2.59
C ILE A 56 -6.04 -4.03 3.45
N TYR A 57 -6.70 -2.89 3.66
CA TYR A 57 -7.99 -2.79 4.34
C TYR A 57 -9.07 -2.34 3.35
N ASP A 58 -10.29 -2.85 3.51
CA ASP A 58 -11.46 -2.27 2.84
C ASP A 58 -11.93 -0.98 3.54
N ASN A 59 -13.00 -0.37 3.02
CA ASN A 59 -13.60 0.84 3.56
C ASN A 59 -14.20 0.66 4.97
N GLU A 60 -14.59 -0.56 5.34
CA GLU A 60 -15.09 -0.91 6.67
C GLU A 60 -13.95 -1.18 7.68
N GLY A 61 -12.69 -1.12 7.24
CA GLY A 61 -11.52 -1.39 8.06
C GLY A 61 -11.22 -2.88 8.26
N THR A 62 -11.82 -3.76 7.47
CA THR A 62 -11.50 -5.19 7.47
C THR A 62 -10.18 -5.41 6.73
N GLN A 63 -9.24 -6.10 7.40
CA GLN A 63 -8.00 -6.50 6.74
C GLN A 63 -8.26 -7.64 5.77
N ILE A 64 -8.16 -7.37 4.48
CA ILE A 64 -8.38 -8.35 3.40
C ILE A 64 -7.08 -8.93 2.87
N TYR A 65 -5.95 -8.32 3.20
CA TYR A 65 -4.63 -8.81 2.84
C TYR A 65 -3.57 -8.40 3.86
N SER A 66 -2.57 -9.25 4.10
CA SER A 66 -1.35 -8.86 4.81
C SER A 66 -0.17 -9.75 4.44
N GLU A 67 1.01 -9.15 4.34
CA GLU A 67 2.27 -9.85 4.17
C GLU A 67 3.42 -9.14 4.89
N ASN A 68 4.47 -9.91 5.18
CA ASN A 68 5.76 -9.34 5.55
C ASN A 68 6.64 -9.36 4.29
N ALA A 69 6.98 -8.18 3.81
CA ALA A 69 7.86 -8.00 2.66
C ALA A 69 9.28 -7.70 3.12
N SER A 70 10.25 -8.20 2.36
CA SER A 70 11.66 -7.89 2.57
C SER A 70 12.41 -7.81 1.26
N GLY A 71 13.47 -7.03 1.23
CA GLY A 71 14.38 -6.93 0.09
C GLY A 71 15.73 -6.38 0.49
N LYS A 72 16.73 -6.62 -0.36
CA LYS A 72 18.14 -6.30 -0.07
C LYS A 72 18.36 -4.78 0.00
N ASP A 73 17.88 -4.06 -1.00
CA ASP A 73 18.12 -2.62 -1.20
C ASP A 73 16.82 -1.79 -1.11
N GLY A 74 15.69 -2.45 -0.86
CA GLY A 74 14.35 -1.87 -0.86
C GLY A 74 13.31 -2.95 -1.11
N ILE A 75 12.04 -2.59 -1.00
CA ILE A 75 10.92 -3.49 -1.28
C ILE A 75 10.23 -3.03 -2.55
N LEU A 76 10.02 -3.95 -3.49
CA LEU A 76 9.17 -3.73 -4.64
C LEU A 76 8.03 -4.76 -4.64
N LYS A 77 6.78 -4.27 -4.63
CA LYS A 77 5.62 -5.13 -4.57
C LYS A 77 4.51 -4.67 -5.51
N THR A 78 4.11 -5.54 -6.44
CA THR A 78 2.95 -5.31 -7.31
C THR A 78 1.72 -5.99 -6.74
N PHE A 79 0.63 -5.23 -6.65
CA PHE A 79 -0.70 -5.70 -6.30
C PHE A 79 -1.62 -5.61 -7.49
N ARG A 80 -2.46 -6.63 -7.61
CA ARG A 80 -3.44 -6.82 -8.67
C ARG A 80 -4.83 -6.69 -8.08
N PHE A 81 -5.61 -5.73 -8.57
CA PHE A 81 -6.96 -5.47 -8.07
C PHE A 81 -8.04 -5.96 -9.03
N GLU A 82 -7.70 -6.78 -10.04
CA GLU A 82 -8.66 -7.32 -11.03
C GLU A 82 -9.87 -8.03 -10.39
N GLN A 83 -9.71 -8.59 -9.18
CA GLN A 83 -10.77 -9.30 -8.45
C GLN A 83 -11.39 -8.49 -7.30
N PHE A 84 -10.99 -7.23 -7.14
CA PHE A 84 -11.51 -6.38 -6.09
C PHE A 84 -12.77 -5.67 -6.61
N PRO A 85 -13.87 -5.68 -5.84
CA PRO A 85 -15.01 -4.83 -6.14
C PRO A 85 -14.60 -3.35 -6.30
N GLU A 86 -15.38 -2.59 -7.07
CA GLU A 86 -15.22 -1.14 -7.07
C GLU A 86 -15.41 -0.59 -5.65
N GLY A 87 -14.54 0.34 -5.27
CA GLY A 87 -14.58 0.89 -3.92
C GLY A 87 -13.28 1.54 -3.49
N THR A 88 -13.28 1.97 -2.24
CA THR A 88 -12.12 2.57 -1.58
C THR A 88 -11.45 1.54 -0.69
N TYR A 89 -10.14 1.43 -0.84
CA TYR A 89 -9.27 0.55 -0.09
C TYR A 89 -8.13 1.36 0.51
N PHE A 90 -7.46 0.77 1.50
CA PHE A 90 -6.33 1.41 2.14
C PHE A 90 -5.14 0.46 2.23
N LEU A 91 -4.01 0.89 1.66
CA LEU A 91 -2.74 0.24 1.92
C LEU A 91 -2.12 0.82 3.18
N LYS A 92 -1.85 -0.02 4.17
CA LYS A 92 -1.03 0.28 5.34
C LYS A 92 0.35 -0.34 5.16
N ILE A 93 1.38 0.46 5.32
CA ILE A 93 2.78 0.05 5.31
C ILE A 93 3.35 0.32 6.69
N GLU A 94 3.86 -0.71 7.34
CA GLU A 94 4.51 -0.60 8.63
C GLU A 94 5.96 -1.07 8.53
N ASP A 95 6.90 -0.15 8.73
CA ASP A 95 8.33 -0.44 8.79
C ASP A 95 8.86 -0.31 10.24
N SER A 96 10.18 -0.27 10.43
CA SER A 96 10.79 -0.11 11.75
C SER A 96 10.64 1.29 12.35
N VAL A 97 10.34 2.30 11.54
CA VAL A 97 10.35 3.73 11.87
C VAL A 97 8.93 4.29 11.95
N LYS A 98 8.03 3.87 11.07
CA LYS A 98 6.73 4.50 10.86
C LYS A 98 5.68 3.55 10.29
N THR A 99 4.43 3.98 10.44
CA THR A 99 3.26 3.43 9.79
C THR A 99 2.70 4.48 8.84
N THR A 100 2.53 4.11 7.58
CA THR A 100 2.04 5.00 6.53
C THR A 100 0.81 4.38 5.87
N LYS A 101 -0.25 5.17 5.68
CA LYS A 101 -1.51 4.72 5.09
C LYS A 101 -1.82 5.50 3.80
N TYR A 102 -2.13 4.79 2.73
CA TYR A 102 -2.53 5.34 1.43
C TYR A 102 -3.93 4.90 1.07
N GLU A 103 -4.64 5.78 0.38
CA GLU A 103 -5.95 5.47 -0.19
C GLU A 103 -5.80 4.99 -1.63
N ILE A 104 -6.51 3.90 -1.94
CA ILE A 104 -6.61 3.30 -3.26
C ILE A 104 -8.09 3.34 -3.65
N THR A 105 -8.40 3.89 -4.82
CA THR A 105 -9.74 3.84 -5.41
C THR A 105 -9.71 2.89 -6.60
N VAL A 106 -10.59 1.89 -6.58
CA VAL A 106 -10.83 0.97 -7.71
C VAL A 106 -12.12 1.40 -8.40
N LYS A 107 -12.05 1.72 -9.70
CA LYS A 107 -13.18 2.16 -10.53
C LYS A 107 -13.13 1.49 -11.91
N GLY A 108 -13.89 0.42 -12.09
CA GLY A 108 -13.79 -0.49 -13.23
C GLY A 108 -12.36 -1.00 -13.36
N ASP A 109 -11.80 -0.85 -14.55
CA ASP A 109 -10.40 -1.21 -14.85
C ASP A 109 -9.39 -0.11 -14.49
N ASN A 110 -9.79 0.91 -13.71
CA ASN A 110 -8.91 2.00 -13.32
C ASN A 110 -8.63 1.95 -11.82
N ILE A 111 -7.36 1.84 -11.48
CA ILE A 111 -6.91 2.04 -10.10
C ILE A 111 -6.26 3.41 -9.97
N ILE A 112 -6.76 4.17 -9.00
CA ILE A 112 -6.25 5.49 -8.67
C ILE A 112 -5.69 5.41 -7.25
N LEU A 113 -4.37 5.55 -7.12
CA LEU A 113 -3.77 5.78 -5.81
C LEU A 113 -3.74 7.27 -5.49
N SER A 114 -4.16 7.64 -4.29
CA SER A 114 -3.94 9.00 -3.80
C SER A 114 -2.43 9.27 -3.64
N PRO A 115 -1.88 10.31 -4.29
CA PRO A 115 -0.47 10.67 -4.13
C PRO A 115 -0.15 11.19 -2.73
N LYS A 116 -1.18 11.51 -1.94
CA LYS A 116 -1.04 11.96 -0.56
C LYS A 116 -1.34 10.82 0.40
N THR A 117 -0.44 10.65 1.35
CA THR A 117 -0.65 9.82 2.53
C THR A 117 -1.87 10.30 3.32
N VAL A 118 -2.80 9.40 3.65
CA VAL A 118 -3.95 9.72 4.51
C VAL A 118 -3.60 9.68 6.00
N SER A 119 -2.54 8.95 6.37
CA SER A 119 -2.01 8.96 7.74
C SER A 119 -0.54 8.56 7.76
N LEU A 120 0.27 9.30 8.52
CA LEU A 120 1.67 9.02 8.78
C LEU A 120 1.92 9.10 10.29
N VAL A 121 2.30 7.98 10.89
CA VAL A 121 2.56 7.86 12.33
C VAL A 121 3.95 7.29 12.54
N TYR A 122 4.80 8.00 13.27
CA TYR A 122 6.14 7.50 13.62
C TYR A 122 6.08 6.66 14.90
N LYS A 123 6.85 5.58 14.93
CA LYS A 123 6.99 4.73 16.11
C LYS A 123 7.75 5.48 17.21
N ALA A 124 7.36 5.28 18.47
CA ALA A 124 7.99 5.93 19.61
C ALA A 124 9.51 5.68 19.62
N GLY A 125 10.32 6.73 19.81
CA GLY A 125 11.78 6.66 19.77
C GLY A 125 12.39 6.77 18.37
N SER A 126 11.59 6.74 17.30
CA SER A 126 12.02 7.11 15.95
C SER A 126 11.97 8.63 15.82
N SER A 127 13.08 9.27 15.47
CA SER A 127 13.15 10.73 15.33
C SER A 127 12.25 11.21 14.18
N ALA A 128 11.00 11.55 14.50
CA ALA A 128 10.11 12.28 13.61
C ALA A 128 10.35 13.78 13.82
N LYS A 129 10.81 14.49 12.79
CA LYS A 129 10.49 15.92 12.68
C LYS A 129 8.97 16.02 12.53
N ASN A 130 8.26 16.23 13.63
CA ASN A 130 6.81 16.43 13.66
C ASN A 130 6.43 17.55 12.68
N THR A 131 5.92 17.20 11.51
CA THR A 131 5.22 18.16 10.64
C THR A 131 3.73 17.99 10.87
N SER A 132 3.27 18.62 11.96
CA SER A 132 1.83 18.83 12.15
C SER A 132 1.35 19.77 11.05
N VAL A 133 0.69 19.23 10.02
CA VAL A 133 -0.08 20.03 9.09
C VAL A 133 -1.48 20.20 9.65
N ALA A 134 -1.67 21.26 10.42
CA ALA A 134 -3.00 21.76 10.75
C ALA A 134 -3.66 22.23 9.45
N VAL A 135 -4.67 21.51 8.97
CA VAL A 135 -5.58 22.01 7.94
C VAL A 135 -6.41 23.11 8.60
N ARG A 136 -6.28 24.33 8.08
CA ARG A 136 -7.13 25.47 8.40
C ARG A 136 -8.24 25.56 7.36
#